data_AF-A0A958PM30-F1
#
_entry.id   AF-A0A958PM30-F1
#
_cell.length_a   1.000
_cell.length_b   1.000
_cell.length_c   1.000
_cell.angle_alpha   90.00
_cell.angle_beta   90.00
_cell.angle_gamma   90.00
#
_symmetry.space_group_name_H-M   'P 1'
#
loop_
_entity.id
_entity.type
_entity.pdbx_description
1 polymer ?
#
loop_
_entity_poly.entity_id
_entity_poly.type
_entity_poly.pdbx_seq_one_letter_code
_entity_poly.pdbx_strand_id
1 'polypeptide(L)'
;MVLQKNRLCPHCGSDLHCCKNCSHFDESLSSKCREPESPWIPERVGQNTCPYFEFATDPHSKECHKEVLSEAERAKEAFRALFRNL
;
A
#
# COMPACT_ATOMS: atom_id res chain seq x y z
N MET A 1 -4.44 -23.36 17.85
CA MET A 1 -4.07 -23.78 16.49
C MET A 1 -4.18 -22.57 15.58
N VAL A 2 -3.05 -21.96 15.18
CA VAL A 2 -3.08 -20.84 14.23
C VAL A 2 -3.21 -21.45 12.84
N LEU A 3 -4.34 -21.20 12.17
CA LEU A 3 -4.58 -21.61 10.79
C LEU A 3 -3.52 -20.94 9.90
N GLN A 4 -2.53 -21.71 9.45
CA GLN A 4 -1.62 -21.29 8.39
C GLN A 4 -2.41 -21.25 7.08
N LYS A 5 -3.13 -20.14 6.88
CA LYS A 5 -3.78 -19.79 5.62
C LYS A 5 -2.69 -19.83 4.55
N ASN A 6 -2.89 -20.72 3.59
CA ASN A 6 -1.97 -21.09 2.51
C ASN A 6 -1.03 -19.94 2.11
N ARG A 7 0.28 -20.08 2.37
CA ARG A 7 1.28 -19.03 2.04
C ARG A 7 1.53 -18.89 0.55
N LEU A 8 0.99 -19.80 -0.28
CA LEU A 8 1.17 -19.84 -1.71
C LEU A 8 -0.13 -19.49 -2.43
N CYS A 9 0.00 -18.72 -3.52
CA CYS A 9 -1.12 -18.45 -4.42
C CYS A 9 -1.52 -19.74 -5.15
N PRO A 10 -2.81 -20.15 -5.15
CA PRO A 10 -3.26 -21.37 -5.81
C PRO A 10 -3.18 -21.31 -7.34
N HIS A 11 -3.03 -20.11 -7.93
CA HIS A 11 -3.00 -19.93 -9.38
C HIS A 11 -1.58 -19.94 -9.96
N CYS A 12 -0.62 -19.30 -9.28
CA CYS A 12 0.74 -19.13 -9.80
C CYS A 12 1.83 -19.70 -8.86
N GLY A 13 1.47 -20.16 -7.66
CA GLY A 13 2.43 -20.69 -6.69
C GLY A 13 3.32 -19.64 -6.02
N SER A 14 3.10 -18.35 -6.27
CA SER A 14 3.88 -17.27 -5.65
C SER A 14 3.57 -17.12 -4.16
N ASP A 15 4.56 -16.66 -3.39
CA ASP A 15 4.41 -16.39 -1.96
C ASP A 15 3.49 -15.20 -1.71
N LEU A 16 2.42 -15.46 -0.96
CA LEU A 16 1.48 -14.45 -0.48
C LEU A 16 2.06 -13.69 0.72
N HIS A 17 2.88 -14.35 1.54
CA HIS A 17 3.51 -13.77 2.73
C HIS A 17 4.91 -13.22 2.41
N CYS A 18 4.95 -12.13 1.63
CA CYS A 18 6.16 -11.45 1.19
C CYS A 18 6.04 -9.93 1.42
N CYS A 19 7.16 -9.20 1.46
CA CYS A 19 7.13 -7.76 1.75
C CYS A 19 6.23 -7.00 0.78
N LYS A 20 6.25 -7.34 -0.51
CA LYS A 20 5.45 -6.64 -1.53
C LYS A 20 3.93 -6.74 -1.33
N ASN A 21 3.46 -7.75 -0.59
CA ASN A 21 2.05 -7.92 -0.27
C ASN A 21 1.69 -7.37 1.12
N CYS A 22 2.63 -6.72 1.81
CA CYS A 22 2.41 -6.14 3.13
C CYS A 22 1.84 -4.71 3.02
N SER A 23 0.91 -4.35 3.91
CA SER A 23 0.34 -2.99 4.01
C SER A 23 1.38 -1.92 4.36
N HIS A 24 2.44 -2.29 5.08
CA HIS A 24 3.52 -1.39 5.49
C HIS A 24 4.63 -1.22 4.44
N PHE A 25 4.56 -1.93 3.32
CA PHE A 25 5.58 -1.84 2.28
C PHE A 25 5.47 -0.53 1.51
N ASP A 26 6.60 0.18 1.40
CA ASP A 26 6.65 1.46 0.72
C ASP A 26 7.96 1.61 -0.06
N GLU A 27 7.86 1.59 -1.39
CA GLU A 27 9.02 1.68 -2.27
C GLU A 27 9.72 3.05 -2.22
N SER A 28 9.07 4.09 -1.70
CA SER A 28 9.68 5.42 -1.56
C SER A 28 10.67 5.51 -0.39
N LEU A 29 10.56 4.62 0.60
CA LEU A 29 11.42 4.61 1.78
C LEU A 29 12.75 3.88 1.52
N SER A 30 13.81 4.24 2.25
CA SER A 30 15.11 3.55 2.17
C SER A 30 15.02 2.12 2.72
N SER A 31 14.32 1.94 3.84
CA SER A 31 14.02 0.65 4.49
C SER A 31 13.06 -0.22 3.68
N LYS A 32 12.30 0.38 2.76
CA LYS A 32 11.16 -0.20 2.05
C LYS A 32 10.00 -0.65 2.97
N CYS A 33 10.00 -0.17 4.22
CA CYS A 33 9.01 -0.52 5.23
C CYS A 33 8.69 0.73 6.07
N ARG A 34 7.40 0.97 6.32
CA ARG A 34 6.91 2.04 7.18
C ARG A 34 7.11 1.76 8.67
N GLU A 35 7.28 0.48 9.02
CA GLU A 35 7.49 0.04 10.39
C GLU A 35 9.00 0.06 10.74
N PRO A 36 9.49 1.02 11.57
CA PRO A 36 10.91 1.17 11.89
C PRO A 36 11.52 0.01 12.69
N GLU A 37 10.73 -0.68 13.52
CA GLU A 37 11.19 -1.82 14.33
C GLU A 37 11.08 -3.17 13.59
N SER A 38 10.63 -3.13 12.33
CA SER A 38 10.57 -4.31 11.47
C SER A 38 11.97 -4.84 11.14
N PRO A 39 12.16 -6.18 11.15
CA PRO A 39 13.42 -6.76 10.70
C PRO A 39 13.70 -6.42 9.24
N TRP A 40 14.97 -6.18 8.91
CA TRP A 40 15.37 -6.00 7.52
C TRP A 40 15.28 -7.33 6.75
N ILE A 41 14.62 -7.30 5.60
CA ILE A 41 14.41 -8.47 4.75
C ILE A 41 15.04 -8.19 3.38
N PRO A 42 16.06 -8.95 2.93
CA PRO A 42 16.70 -8.71 1.64
C PRO A 42 15.75 -9.04 0.47
N GLU A 43 15.13 -10.22 0.54
CA GLU A 43 14.25 -10.74 -0.51
C GLU A 43 12.81 -10.28 -0.27
N ARG A 44 12.31 -9.38 -1.13
CA ARG A 44 11.02 -8.71 -0.93
C ARG A 44 9.86 -9.46 -1.57
N VAL A 45 10.14 -10.34 -2.52
CA VAL A 45 9.12 -11.09 -3.29
C VAL A 45 8.93 -12.51 -2.75
N GLY A 46 9.98 -13.08 -2.15
CA GLY A 46 9.93 -14.41 -1.54
C GLY A 46 9.24 -14.44 -0.17
N GLN A 47 8.90 -15.65 0.26
CA GLN A 47 8.36 -15.90 1.59
C GLN A 47 9.26 -15.33 2.67
N ASN A 48 8.69 -14.53 3.57
CA ASN A 48 9.38 -14.09 4.78
C ASN A 48 8.61 -14.50 6.04
N THR A 49 9.12 -14.13 7.21
CA THR A 49 8.49 -14.38 8.52
C THR A 49 8.40 -13.10 9.34
N CYS A 50 8.21 -11.94 8.67
CA CYS A 50 8.07 -10.66 9.35
C CYS A 50 6.95 -10.73 10.39
N PRO A 51 7.20 -10.38 11.67
CA PRO A 51 6.16 -10.41 12.69
C PRO A 51 5.13 -9.28 12.52
N TYR A 52 5.51 -8.20 11.82
CA TYR A 52 4.65 -7.05 11.50
C TYR A 52 3.95 -7.20 10.15
N PHE A 53 3.84 -8.43 9.62
CA PHE A 53 3.18 -8.62 8.32
C PHE A 53 1.67 -8.48 8.44
N GLU A 54 1.12 -7.56 7.67
CA GLU A 54 -0.32 -7.42 7.44
C GLU A 54 -0.60 -7.45 5.96
N PHE A 55 -1.47 -8.36 5.51
CA PHE A 55 -1.77 -8.51 4.08
C PHE A 55 -2.50 -7.26 3.58
N ALA A 56 -1.98 -6.62 2.53
CA ALA A 56 -2.62 -5.47 1.91
C ALA A 56 -3.97 -5.88 1.29
N THR A 57 -5.07 -5.35 1.83
CA THR A 57 -6.44 -5.63 1.35
C THR A 57 -6.80 -4.81 0.11
N ASP A 58 -6.06 -3.74 -0.15
CA ASP A 58 -6.33 -2.81 -1.24
C ASP A 58 -5.08 -2.65 -2.13
N PRO A 59 -5.03 -3.27 -3.32
CA PRO A 59 -3.93 -3.06 -4.26
C PRO A 59 -3.88 -1.63 -4.86
N HIS A 60 -4.82 -0.75 -4.46
CA HIS A 60 -5.01 0.59 -5.00
C HIS A 60 -5.13 1.72 -3.97
N SER A 61 -4.99 1.48 -2.67
CA SER A 61 -4.96 2.58 -1.68
C SER A 61 -3.57 3.23 -1.61
N LYS A 62 -3.07 3.71 -2.75
CA LYS A 62 -2.40 5.01 -2.69
C LYS A 62 -3.51 5.98 -2.36
N GLU A 63 -3.62 6.37 -1.09
CA GLU A 63 -4.48 7.46 -0.64
C GLU A 63 -4.07 8.73 -1.39
N CYS A 64 -4.60 8.91 -2.59
CA CYS A 64 -5.02 10.23 -3.00
C CYS A 64 -6.31 10.44 -2.21
N HIS A 65 -6.19 11.15 -1.08
CA HIS A 65 -7.33 11.72 -0.38
C HIS A 65 -8.14 12.55 -1.37
N LYS A 66 -9.06 11.92 -2.11
CA LYS A 66 -10.16 12.63 -2.75
C LYS A 66 -11.16 12.87 -1.64
N GLU A 67 -10.91 13.94 -0.87
CA GLU A 67 -11.97 14.55 -0.08
C GLU A 67 -13.18 14.73 -1.00
N VAL A 68 -14.32 14.19 -0.60
CA VAL A 68 -15.57 14.33 -1.35
C VAL A 68 -16.06 15.76 -1.14
N LEU A 69 -15.46 16.69 -1.88
CA LEU A 69 -15.90 18.08 -1.96
C LEU A 69 -17.31 18.11 -2.55
N SER A 70 -18.16 18.99 -2.01
CA SER A 70 -19.47 19.23 -2.59
C SER A 70 -19.34 19.71 -4.04
N GLU A 71 -20.36 19.49 -4.85
CA GLU A 71 -20.36 19.92 -6.26
C GLU A 71 -20.06 21.43 -6.39
N ALA A 72 -20.55 22.22 -5.44
CA ALA A 72 -20.27 23.66 -5.36
C ALA A 72 -18.79 23.98 -5.11
N GLU A 73 -18.08 23.19 -4.30
CA GLU A 73 -16.66 23.37 -4.01
C GLU A 73 -15.79 22.96 -5.20
N ARG A 74 -16.13 21.85 -5.85
CA ARG A 74 -15.46 21.40 -7.09
C ARG A 74 -15.58 22.45 -8.20
N ALA A 75 -16.76 23.05 -8.37
CA ALA A 75 -16.97 24.11 -9.35
C ALA A 75 -16.13 25.37 -9.07
N LYS A 76 -16.02 25.78 -7.79
CA LYS A 76 -15.19 26.93 -7.39
C LYS A 76 -13.71 26.68 -7.64
N GLU A 77 -13.23 25.49 -7.35
CA GLU A 77 -11.82 25.13 -7.54
C GLU A 77 -11.46 25.02 -9.02
N ALA A 78 -12.32 24.40 -9.83
CA ALA A 78 -12.20 24.37 -11.27
C ALA A 78 -12.23 25.78 -11.88
N PHE A 79 -13.09 26.68 -11.37
CA PHE A 79 -13.12 28.06 -11.82
C PHE A 79 -11.81 28.79 -11.52
N ARG A 80 -11.32 28.71 -10.27
CA ARG A 80 -10.02 29.30 -9.88
C ARG A 80 -8.89 28.76 -10.75
N ALA A 81 -8.92 27.48 -11.08
CA ALA A 81 -7.91 26.82 -11.90
C ALA A 81 -7.71 27.44 -13.29
N LEU A 82 -8.80 27.91 -13.91
CA LEU A 82 -8.78 28.52 -15.24
C LEU A 82 -8.06 29.88 -15.25
N PHE A 83 -8.09 30.61 -14.13
CA PHE A 83 -7.60 31.97 -14.03
C PHE A 83 -6.32 32.11 -13.18
N ARG A 84 -5.62 31.00 -12.89
CA ARG A 84 -4.42 31.04 -12.02
C ARG A 84 -3.25 31.87 -12.57
N ASN A 85 -3.24 32.17 -13.88
CA ASN A 85 -2.15 32.88 -14.56
C ASN A 85 -2.63 34.13 -15.32
N LEU A 86 -3.78 34.69 -14.95
CA LEU A 86 -4.17 36.06 -15.34
C LEU A 86 -3.71 37.04 -14.25
#